data_AF-A0A4P5UKZ2-F1
#
_entry.id   AF-A0A4P5UKZ2-F1
#
_cell.length_a   1.000
_cell.length_b   1.000
_cell.length_c   1.000
_cell.angle_alpha   90.00
_cell.angle_beta   90.00
_cell.angle_gamma   90.00
#
_symmetry.space_group_name_H-M   'P 1'
#
loop_
_entity.id
_entity.type
_entity.pdbx_description
1 polymer ?
#
loop_
_entity_poly.entity_id
_entity_poly.type
_entity_poly.pdbx_seq_one_letter_code
_entity_poly.pdbx_strand_id
1 'polypeptide(L)'
;MNKILKISSITAGAVASFYPLAARAENYSDASTAGGALAGFAIFFILLMMIFWVGILLLWIFWLVMIIDIVKRDWKNTGDRAAYLVLVIFMNIIGALIYYFAVKRHLDNKKK
;
A
#
# COMPACT_ATOMS: atom_id res chain seq x y z
N MET A 1 -21.61 -22.15 -67.53
CA MET A 1 -21.22 -21.00 -66.68
C MET A 1 -21.86 -20.99 -65.28
N ASN A 2 -23.10 -21.47 -65.10
CA ASN A 2 -23.85 -21.32 -63.83
C ASN A 2 -23.43 -22.21 -62.64
N LYS A 3 -22.65 -23.29 -62.83
CA LYS A 3 -22.28 -24.21 -61.72
C LYS A 3 -21.11 -23.68 -60.87
N ILE A 4 -20.18 -22.96 -61.49
CA ILE A 4 -18.98 -22.42 -60.83
C ILE A 4 -19.35 -21.25 -59.89
N LEU A 5 -20.29 -20.40 -60.31
CA LEU A 5 -20.84 -19.31 -59.50
C LEU A 5 -21.57 -19.78 -58.22
N LYS A 6 -22.22 -20.94 -58.25
CA LYS A 6 -22.92 -21.50 -57.08
C LYS A 6 -21.95 -22.04 -56.03
N ILE A 7 -20.83 -22.60 -56.48
CA ILE A 7 -19.81 -23.16 -55.57
C ILE A 7 -19.09 -22.02 -54.85
N SER A 8 -18.77 -20.93 -55.56
CA SER A 8 -18.14 -19.74 -54.95
C SER A 8 -19.04 -19.01 -53.94
N SER A 9 -20.36 -19.02 -54.11
CA SER A 9 -21.28 -18.37 -53.16
C SER A 9 -21.46 -19.17 -51.87
N ILE A 10 -21.40 -20.51 -51.95
CA ILE A 10 -21.51 -21.37 -50.76
C ILE A 10 -20.25 -21.25 -49.91
N THR A 11 -19.07 -21.23 -50.54
CA THR A 11 -17.81 -21.02 -49.81
C THR A 11 -17.73 -19.61 -49.23
N ALA A 12 -18.14 -18.57 -49.96
CA ALA A 12 -18.21 -17.21 -49.42
C ALA A 12 -19.19 -17.08 -48.24
N GLY A 13 -20.38 -17.69 -48.33
CA GLY A 13 -21.37 -17.71 -47.24
C GLY A 13 -20.89 -18.47 -46.01
N ALA A 14 -20.16 -19.57 -46.20
CA ALA A 14 -19.55 -20.30 -45.09
C ALA A 14 -18.51 -19.45 -44.36
N VAL A 15 -17.57 -18.81 -45.07
CA VAL A 15 -16.54 -17.96 -44.45
C VAL A 15 -17.19 -16.73 -43.79
N ALA A 16 -18.17 -16.10 -44.45
CA ALA A 16 -18.97 -14.99 -43.90
C ALA A 16 -19.61 -15.32 -42.54
N SER A 17 -20.06 -16.56 -42.35
CA SER A 17 -20.69 -17.01 -41.11
C SER A 17 -19.73 -17.13 -39.92
N PHE A 18 -18.41 -17.20 -40.17
CA PHE A 18 -17.39 -17.27 -39.11
C PHE A 18 -16.79 -15.90 -38.74
N TYR A 19 -16.98 -14.85 -39.55
CA TYR A 19 -16.49 -13.49 -39.22
C TYR A 19 -17.04 -12.92 -37.90
N PRO A 20 -18.34 -13.08 -37.57
CA PRO A 20 -18.88 -12.58 -36.31
C PRO A 20 -18.24 -13.26 -35.08
N LEU A 21 -17.82 -14.52 -35.24
CA LEU A 21 -17.22 -15.30 -34.16
C LEU A 21 -15.77 -14.87 -33.90
N ALA A 22 -15.00 -14.61 -34.95
CA ALA A 22 -13.64 -14.08 -34.85
C ALA A 22 -13.63 -12.68 -34.22
N ALA A 23 -14.54 -11.79 -34.66
CA ALA A 23 -14.66 -10.44 -34.12
C ALA A 23 -15.06 -10.42 -32.63
N ARG A 24 -15.85 -11.41 -32.16
CA ARG A 24 -16.24 -11.50 -30.74
C ARG A 24 -15.11 -12.00 -29.84
N ALA A 25 -14.20 -12.82 -30.34
CA ALA A 25 -13.05 -13.32 -29.58
C ALA A 25 -12.03 -12.22 -29.26
N GLU A 26 -11.76 -11.33 -30.21
CA GLU A 26 -10.83 -10.20 -30.07
C GLU A 26 -11.28 -9.20 -28.99
N ASN A 27 -12.59 -8.89 -28.94
CA ASN A 27 -13.16 -8.04 -27.90
C ASN A 27 -13.08 -8.66 -26.49
N TYR A 28 -13.06 -9.99 -26.38
CA TYR A 28 -12.95 -10.67 -25.09
C TYR A 28 -11.52 -10.64 -24.56
N SER A 29 -10.51 -10.73 -25.45
CA SER A 29 -9.10 -10.60 -25.06
C SER A 29 -8.76 -9.19 -24.58
N ASP A 30 -9.28 -8.14 -25.20
CA ASP A 30 -8.99 -6.77 -24.78
C ASP A 30 -9.72 -6.38 -23.49
N ALA A 31 -10.99 -6.77 -23.34
CA ALA A 31 -11.75 -6.55 -22.10
C ALA A 31 -11.17 -7.34 -20.92
N SER A 32 -10.68 -8.57 -21.15
CA SER A 32 -10.00 -9.37 -20.11
C SER A 32 -8.60 -8.87 -19.79
N THR A 33 -7.86 -8.34 -20.77
CA THR A 33 -6.54 -7.72 -20.54
C THR A 33 -6.69 -6.42 -19.74
N ALA A 34 -7.64 -5.55 -20.10
CA ALA A 34 -7.96 -4.35 -19.34
C ALA A 34 -8.49 -4.67 -17.94
N GLY A 35 -9.37 -5.67 -17.81
CA GLY A 35 -9.87 -6.15 -16.52
C GLY A 35 -8.77 -6.72 -15.62
N GLY A 36 -7.82 -7.46 -16.19
CA GLY A 36 -6.66 -7.99 -15.48
C GLY A 36 -5.70 -6.89 -14.98
N ALA A 37 -5.44 -5.87 -15.80
CA ALA A 37 -4.60 -4.74 -15.42
C ALA A 37 -5.24 -3.90 -14.29
N LEU A 38 -6.55 -3.65 -14.36
CA LEU A 38 -7.29 -2.93 -13.31
C LEU A 38 -7.35 -3.73 -12.00
N ALA A 39 -7.57 -5.05 -12.07
CA ALA A 39 -7.54 -5.92 -10.91
C ALA A 39 -6.15 -5.97 -10.26
N GLY A 40 -5.09 -6.09 -11.07
CA GLY A 40 -3.70 -6.07 -10.59
C GLY A 40 -3.35 -4.74 -9.91
N PHE A 41 -3.75 -3.62 -10.52
CA PHE A 41 -3.56 -2.29 -9.93
C PHE A 41 -4.34 -2.13 -8.61
N ALA A 42 -5.58 -2.59 -8.53
CA ALA A 42 -6.38 -2.54 -7.32
C ALA A 42 -5.74 -3.35 -6.18
N ILE A 43 -5.26 -4.56 -6.45
CA ILE A 43 -4.58 -5.40 -5.45
C ILE A 43 -3.29 -4.72 -4.97
N PHE A 44 -2.48 -4.19 -5.89
CA PHE A 44 -1.28 -3.44 -5.54
C PHE A 44 -1.60 -2.25 -4.63
N PHE A 45 -2.64 -1.48 -4.96
CA PHE A 45 -3.04 -0.30 -4.19
C PHE A 45 -3.55 -0.69 -2.79
N ILE A 46 -4.31 -1.78 -2.68
CA ILE A 46 -4.77 -2.32 -1.39
C ILE A 46 -3.58 -2.73 -0.52
N LEU A 47 -2.60 -3.45 -1.08
CA LEU A 47 -1.39 -3.83 -0.35
C LEU A 47 -0.60 -2.61 0.13
N LEU A 48 -0.48 -1.58 -0.70
CA LEU A 48 0.18 -0.33 -0.34
C LEU A 48 -0.56 0.38 0.80
N MET A 49 -1.90 0.46 0.72
CA MET A 49 -2.76 0.99 1.80
C MET A 49 -2.56 0.22 3.10
N MET A 50 -2.51 -1.12 3.04
CA MET A 50 -2.31 -1.95 4.22
C MET A 50 -0.94 -1.69 4.87
N ILE A 51 0.13 -1.62 4.08
CA ILE A 51 1.48 -1.30 4.58
C ILE A 51 1.49 0.09 5.24
N PHE A 52 0.81 1.06 4.64
CA PHE A 52 0.70 2.42 5.17
C PHE A 52 0.00 2.44 6.53
N TRP A 53 -1.13 1.75 6.68
CA TRP A 53 -1.85 1.64 7.96
C TRP A 53 -1.03 0.93 9.03
N VAL A 54 -0.34 -0.15 8.66
CA VAL A 54 0.58 -0.85 9.58
C VAL A 54 1.69 0.10 10.03
N GLY A 55 2.28 0.88 9.12
CA GLY A 55 3.28 1.89 9.45
C GLY A 55 2.78 2.92 10.47
N ILE A 56 1.57 3.46 10.27
CA ILE A 56 0.95 4.41 11.22
C ILE A 56 0.75 3.77 12.59
N LEU A 57 0.25 2.52 12.65
CA LEU A 57 0.08 1.80 13.90
C LEU A 57 1.41 1.62 14.64
N LEU A 58 2.48 1.26 13.94
CA LEU A 58 3.81 1.12 14.54
C LEU A 58 4.33 2.47 15.09
N LEU A 59 4.15 3.56 14.35
CA LEU A 59 4.50 4.92 14.78
C LEU A 59 3.71 5.34 16.04
N TRP A 60 2.43 5.00 16.10
CA TRP A 60 1.59 5.28 17.25
C TRP A 60 2.00 4.47 18.48
N ILE A 61 2.29 3.18 18.31
CA ILE A 61 2.85 2.32 19.37
C ILE A 61 4.20 2.85 19.84
N PHE A 62 5.07 3.26 18.92
CA PHE A 62 6.37 3.85 19.26
C PHE A 62 6.22 5.09 20.15
N TRP A 63 5.30 5.98 19.82
CA TRP A 63 5.00 7.17 20.64
C TRP A 63 4.56 6.79 22.06
N LEU A 64 3.64 5.83 22.19
CA LEU A 64 3.20 5.33 23.50
C LEU A 64 4.35 4.71 24.31
N VAL A 65 5.20 3.91 23.67
CA VAL A 65 6.36 3.30 24.34
C VAL A 65 7.32 4.37 24.86
N MET A 66 7.50 5.49 24.15
CA MET A 66 8.33 6.60 24.64
C MET A 66 7.72 7.29 25.86
N ILE A 67 6.39 7.46 25.92
CA ILE A 67 5.72 7.98 27.11
C ILE A 67 5.93 7.03 28.29
N ILE A 68 5.78 5.72 28.08
CA ILE A 68 6.00 4.72 29.13
C ILE A 68 7.46 4.73 29.60
N ASP A 69 8.43 4.88 28.69
CA ASP A 69 9.86 5.01 29.02
C ASP A 69 10.12 6.24 29.91
N ILE A 70 9.52 7.40 29.59
CA ILE A 70 9.61 8.62 30.41
C ILE A 70 8.99 8.40 31.79
N VAL A 71 7.82 7.77 31.87
CA VAL A 71 7.11 7.61 33.15
C VAL A 71 7.78 6.59 34.07
N LYS A 72 8.33 5.50 33.51
CA LYS A 72 8.96 4.42 34.29
C LYS A 72 10.43 4.69 34.64
N ARG A 73 11.08 5.65 33.97
CA ARG A 73 12.48 5.98 34.24
C ARG A 73 12.60 6.73 35.56
N ASP A 74 13.64 6.42 36.32
CA ASP A 74 14.02 7.22 37.49
C ASP A 74 14.74 8.49 37.02
N TRP A 75 14.08 9.63 37.25
CA TRP A 75 14.62 10.94 36.92
C TRP A 75 15.31 11.52 38.14
N LYS A 76 16.52 12.05 37.92
CA LYS A 76 17.28 12.72 38.97
C LYS A 76 16.63 14.03 39.41
N ASN A 77 15.87 14.66 38.51
CA ASN A 77 15.12 15.88 38.74
C ASN A 77 13.68 15.71 38.23
N THR A 78 12.70 15.97 39.09
CA THR A 78 11.26 15.85 38.75
C THR A 78 10.83 16.85 37.68
N GLY A 79 11.50 18.02 37.61
CA GLY A 79 11.22 19.04 36.58
C GLY A 79 11.51 18.54 35.16
N ASP A 80 12.62 17.84 34.97
CA ASP A 80 13.02 17.31 33.67
C ASP A 80 12.02 16.27 33.17
N ARG A 81 11.53 15.40 34.06
CA ARG A 81 10.50 14.40 33.74
C ARG A 81 9.24 15.06 33.19
N ALA A 82 8.73 16.08 33.88
CA ALA A 82 7.51 16.77 33.49
C ALA A 82 7.70 17.49 32.13
N ALA A 83 8.85 18.15 31.94
CA ALA A 83 9.16 18.83 30.69
C ALA A 83 9.18 17.86 29.48
N TYR A 84 9.87 16.72 29.59
CA TYR A 84 9.89 15.73 28.51
C TYR A 84 8.55 15.05 28.29
N LEU A 85 7.77 14.81 29.35
CA LEU A 85 6.43 14.24 29.24
C LEU A 85 5.48 15.17 28.48
N VAL A 86 5.45 16.45 28.85
CA VAL A 86 4.63 17.47 28.18
C VAL A 86 5.08 17.64 26.72
N LEU A 87 6.39 17.66 26.48
CA LEU A 87 6.96 17.78 25.13
C LEU A 87 6.55 16.60 24.23
N VAL A 88 6.66 15.35 24.72
CA VAL A 88 6.26 14.16 23.97
C VAL A 88 4.76 14.10 23.72
N ILE A 89 3.94 14.54 24.67
CA ILE A 89 2.48 14.55 24.51
C ILE A 89 2.04 15.61 23.49
N PHE A 90 2.54 16.85 23.59
CA PHE A 90 2.12 17.94 22.69
C PHE A 90 2.71 17.82 21.28
N MET A 91 3.97 17.40 21.16
CA MET A 91 4.62 17.25 19.85
C MET A 91 4.44 15.86 19.23
N ASN A 92 3.67 14.97 19.86
CA ASN A 92 3.38 13.61 19.40
C ASN A 92 4.66 12.87 18.93
N ILE A 93 4.65 12.37 17.70
CA ILE A 93 5.76 11.64 17.06
C ILE A 93 7.07 12.45 17.10
N ILE A 94 7.00 13.76 16.84
CA ILE A 94 8.19 14.63 16.80
C ILE A 94 8.79 14.74 18.22
N GLY A 95 7.94 14.89 19.23
CA GLY A 95 8.39 14.91 20.63
C GLY A 95 9.05 13.59 21.02
N ALA A 96 8.46 12.46 20.63
CA ALA A 96 9.03 11.13 20.86
C ALA A 96 10.40 10.95 20.18
N LEU A 97 10.58 11.45 18.95
CA LEU A 97 11.88 11.44 18.25
C LEU A 97 12.92 12.28 19.00
N ILE A 98 12.56 13.49 19.44
CA ILE A 98 13.47 14.37 20.20
C ILE A 98 13.90 13.67 21.49
N TYR A 99 12.97 13.09 22.25
CA TYR A 99 13.31 12.33 23.46
C TYR A 99 14.25 11.16 23.17
N TYR A 100 13.98 10.40 22.11
CA TYR A 100 14.81 9.27 21.72
C TYR A 100 16.26 9.69 21.42
N PHE A 101 16.46 10.73 20.61
CA PHE A 101 17.80 11.19 20.25
C PHE A 101 18.51 11.98 21.36
N ALA A 102 17.81 12.88 22.05
CA ALA A 102 18.42 13.76 23.05
C ALA A 102 18.66 13.08 24.40
N VAL A 103 17.75 12.19 24.82
CA VAL A 103 17.80 11.58 26.15
C VAL A 103 18.20 10.12 26.07
N LYS A 104 17.45 9.29 25.34
CA LYS A 104 17.66 7.83 25.35
C LYS A 104 19.03 7.44 24.79
N ARG A 105 19.43 8.01 23.65
CA ARG A 105 20.73 7.73 23.01
C ARG A 105 21.93 8.18 23.84
N HIS A 106 21.85 9.33 24.50
CA HIS A 106 22.94 9.84 25.34
C HIS A 106 23.13 9.03 26.63
N LEU A 107 22.05 8.49 27.19
CA LEU A 107 22.11 7.70 28.41
C LEU A 107 22.63 6.27 28.17
N ASP A 108 22.33 5.65 27.04
CA ASP A 108 22.90 4.34 26.69
C ASP A 108 24.42 4.42 26.45
N ASN A 109 24.91 5.52 25.87
CA ASN A 109 26.35 5.73 25.68
C ASN A 109 27.13 5.93 26.99
N LYS A 110 26.47 6.30 28.10
CA LYS A 110 27.13 6.42 29.42
C LYS A 110 27.24 5.11 30.19
N LYS A 111 26.58 4.04 29.73
CA LYS A 111 26.64 2.71 30.36
C LYS A 111 27.67 1.76 29.73
N LYS A 112 28.37 2.19 28.69
CA LYS A 112 29.60 1.55 28.16
C LYS A 112 30.82 2.23 28.75
#